data_AF-K1U7Z1-F1
#
_entry.id   AF-K1U7Z1-F1
#
_cell.length_a   1.000
_cell.length_b   1.000
_cell.length_c   1.000
_cell.angle_alpha   90.00
_cell.angle_beta   90.00
_cell.angle_gamma   90.00
#
_symmetry.space_group_name_H-M   'P 1'
#
loop_
_entity.id
_entity.type
_entity.pdbx_description
1 polymer ?
#
loop_
_entity_poly.entity_id
_entity_poly.type
_entity_poly.pdbx_seq_one_letter_code
_entity_poly.pdbx_strand_id
1 'polypeptide(L)'
;MKLNKILIGAFFAFALSSIFTSCVDDWKFGDSFLEKAPGGDVTKDTIFNNAEYTREFLWRTYAYMYYGIPYYWDGGVAVKMNTGVFETLSDCWHSHNSWDDVNRLYYPGAYVPGDRGKFGYTNERVWEGVRSAYIFLENVDKTPDMEESEKNRLKAEAKCIIASRYFDMFRHYGGLPIVKNSYSGTDATYEEPRGTVEETVDFMVGLLDEAASNLPWTVEEAWDGRFTKAAAEALKCKILLFAASPLFNSETPCAGSEADAANANHQAWYGDYKAERWQR
;
A
#
# COMPACT_ATOMS: atom_id res chain seq x y z
N MET A 1 -22.31 58.98 -25.01
CA MET A 1 -22.39 57.67 -25.71
C MET A 1 -21.06 57.20 -26.34
N LYS A 2 -20.09 58.07 -26.69
CA LYS A 2 -18.81 57.64 -27.29
C LYS A 2 -17.76 57.13 -26.28
N LEU A 3 -17.78 57.60 -25.03
CA LEU A 3 -16.77 57.21 -24.01
C LEU A 3 -16.95 55.76 -23.50
N ASN A 4 -18.19 55.29 -23.30
CA ASN A 4 -18.46 53.91 -22.87
C ASN A 4 -18.04 52.87 -23.93
N LYS A 5 -18.13 53.19 -25.23
CA LYS A 5 -17.70 52.26 -26.29
C LYS A 5 -16.17 52.11 -26.36
N ILE A 6 -15.44 53.17 -26.00
CA ILE A 6 -13.96 53.15 -25.94
C ILE A 6 -13.50 52.38 -24.70
N LEU A 7 -14.15 52.58 -23.56
CA LEU A 7 -13.85 51.85 -22.31
C LEU A 7 -14.16 50.34 -22.42
N ILE A 8 -15.27 49.97 -23.05
CA ILE A 8 -15.62 48.56 -23.30
C ILE A 8 -14.65 47.92 -24.29
N GLY A 9 -14.22 48.66 -25.33
CA GLY A 9 -13.20 48.18 -26.28
C GLY A 9 -11.82 47.99 -25.65
N ALA A 10 -11.41 48.89 -24.76
CA ALA A 10 -10.15 48.77 -24.02
C ALA A 10 -10.16 47.59 -23.03
N PHE A 11 -11.30 47.32 -22.38
CA PHE A 11 -11.46 46.18 -21.48
C PHE A 11 -11.43 44.84 -22.23
N PHE A 12 -12.01 44.77 -23.43
CA PHE A 12 -11.95 43.59 -24.29
C PHE A 12 -10.55 43.33 -24.85
N ALA A 13 -9.80 44.39 -25.19
CA ALA A 13 -8.41 44.25 -25.67
C ALA A 13 -7.45 43.76 -24.56
N PHE A 14 -7.65 44.20 -23.32
CA PHE A 14 -6.82 43.76 -22.18
C PHE A 14 -7.18 42.36 -21.68
N ALA A 15 -8.46 41.95 -21.80
CA ALA A 15 -8.91 40.60 -21.50
C ALA A 15 -8.45 39.57 -22.56
N LEU A 16 -8.25 39.98 -23.82
CA LEU A 16 -7.74 39.09 -24.87
C LEU A 16 -6.22 38.88 -24.75
N SER A 17 -5.45 39.86 -24.30
CA SER A 17 -4.00 39.74 -24.12
C SER A 17 -3.59 38.92 -22.89
N SER A 18 -4.51 38.75 -21.92
CA SER A 18 -4.27 37.94 -20.71
C SER A 18 -4.61 36.45 -20.87
N ILE A 19 -5.16 36.05 -22.02
CA ILE A 19 -5.47 34.64 -22.34
C ILE A 19 -4.33 33.96 -23.14
N PHE A 20 -3.35 34.72 -23.62
CA PHE A 20 -2.21 34.19 -24.40
C PHE A 20 -0.89 34.11 -23.63
N THR A 21 -0.91 34.17 -22.29
CA THR A 21 0.27 33.81 -21.48
C THR A 21 0.21 32.31 -21.10
N SER A 22 -0.04 31.45 -22.08
CA SER A 22 0.33 30.04 -21.94
C SER A 22 1.80 29.91 -22.27
N CYS A 23 2.50 29.04 -21.53
CA CYS A 23 3.93 28.78 -21.58
C CYS A 23 4.56 28.92 -22.98
N VAL A 24 5.75 29.50 -23.01
CA VAL A 24 6.60 29.63 -24.20
C VAL A 24 7.10 28.23 -24.60
N ASP A 25 6.21 27.37 -25.08
CA ASP A 25 6.59 26.12 -25.72
C ASP A 25 6.86 26.45 -27.19
N ASP A 26 8.13 26.35 -27.59
CA ASP A 26 8.56 26.57 -28.97
C ASP A 26 7.74 25.70 -29.92
N TRP A 27 7.08 26.33 -30.89
CA TRP A 27 6.29 25.63 -31.91
C TRP A 27 7.24 24.88 -32.85
N LYS A 28 7.50 23.61 -32.57
CA LYS A 28 8.32 22.73 -33.43
C LYS A 28 7.44 22.00 -34.45
N PHE A 29 7.84 22.05 -35.72
CA PHE A 29 7.20 21.33 -36.83
C PHE A 29 8.13 20.23 -37.37
N GLY A 30 7.55 19.09 -37.76
CA GLY A 30 8.28 17.91 -38.30
C GLY A 30 8.41 16.79 -37.26
N ASP A 31 9.40 15.90 -37.44
CA ASP A 31 9.67 14.77 -36.53
C ASP A 31 10.00 15.20 -35.08
N SER A 32 10.30 16.49 -34.88
CA SER A 32 10.49 17.11 -33.56
C SER A 32 9.18 17.31 -32.77
N PHE A 33 8.00 17.07 -33.37
CA PHE A 33 6.74 16.86 -32.64
C PHE A 33 6.69 15.49 -31.93
N LEU A 34 7.46 14.51 -32.43
CA LEU A 34 7.59 13.18 -31.84
C LEU A 34 8.71 13.13 -30.79
N GLU A 35 9.46 14.21 -30.59
CA GLU A 35 10.41 14.32 -29.49
C GLU A 35 9.65 14.63 -28.21
N LYS A 36 9.77 13.70 -27.26
CA LYS A 36 9.26 13.86 -25.90
C LYS A 36 9.73 15.22 -25.34
N ALA A 37 8.79 16.00 -24.81
CA ALA A 37 9.09 17.28 -24.18
C ALA A 37 10.24 17.12 -23.16
N PRO A 38 11.13 18.12 -22.99
CA PRO A 38 12.27 18.04 -22.07
C PRO A 38 11.79 18.14 -20.61
N GLY A 39 11.09 17.11 -20.13
CA GLY A 39 11.05 16.76 -18.73
C GLY A 39 12.10 15.66 -18.56
N GLY A 40 13.11 15.90 -17.72
CA GLY A 40 14.13 14.90 -17.45
C GLY A 40 13.45 13.62 -16.96
N ASP A 41 13.56 12.54 -17.72
CA ASP A 41 12.98 11.28 -17.33
C ASP A 41 13.62 10.82 -16.03
N VAL A 42 12.83 10.77 -14.96
CA VAL A 42 13.24 10.18 -13.69
C VAL A 42 13.25 8.66 -13.90
N THR A 43 14.41 8.13 -14.27
CA THR A 43 14.63 6.68 -14.40
C THR A 43 15.00 6.07 -13.05
N LYS A 44 14.97 4.73 -12.97
CA LYS A 44 15.48 4.02 -11.79
C LYS A 44 16.94 4.43 -11.50
N ASP A 45 17.75 4.57 -12.54
CA ASP A 45 19.16 4.93 -12.40
C ASP A 45 19.31 6.36 -11.87
N THR A 46 18.49 7.31 -12.31
CA THR A 46 18.51 8.68 -11.77
C THR A 46 18.18 8.71 -10.28
N ILE A 47 17.23 7.88 -9.83
CA ILE A 47 16.84 7.79 -8.41
C ILE A 47 17.96 7.13 -7.60
N PHE A 48 18.37 5.93 -7.99
CA PHE A 48 19.28 5.12 -7.18
C PHE A 48 20.75 5.50 -7.33
N ASN A 49 21.11 6.49 -8.17
CA ASN A 49 22.44 7.08 -8.24
C ASN A 49 22.59 8.34 -7.37
N ASN A 50 21.56 8.73 -6.61
CA ASN A 50 21.61 9.87 -5.71
C ASN A 50 21.06 9.47 -4.33
N ALA A 51 21.87 9.68 -3.28
CA ALA A 51 21.50 9.28 -1.92
C ALA A 51 20.19 9.91 -1.44
N GLU A 52 19.92 11.17 -1.79
CA GLU A 52 18.70 11.85 -1.39
C GLU A 52 17.47 11.30 -2.11
N TYR A 53 17.55 11.11 -3.43
CA TYR A 53 16.45 10.51 -4.18
C TYR A 53 16.16 9.07 -3.77
N THR A 54 17.18 8.30 -3.38
CA THR A 54 17.00 6.97 -2.78
C THR A 54 16.21 7.05 -1.47
N ARG A 55 16.52 8.00 -0.57
CA ARG A 55 15.73 8.19 0.67
C ARG A 55 14.29 8.60 0.36
N GLU A 56 14.10 9.57 -0.53
CA GLU A 56 12.78 10.03 -0.95
C GLU A 56 11.93 8.91 -1.55
N PHE A 57 12.54 7.98 -2.29
CA PHE A 57 11.85 6.83 -2.82
C PHE A 57 11.27 5.94 -1.72
N LEU A 58 12.03 5.69 -0.64
CA LEU A 58 11.51 4.95 0.51
C LEU A 58 10.42 5.76 1.23
N TRP A 59 10.61 7.07 1.40
CA TRP A 59 9.60 7.94 2.03
C TRP A 59 8.28 7.94 1.26
N ARG A 60 8.33 7.95 -0.06
CA ARG A 60 7.15 7.75 -0.91
C ARG A 60 6.55 6.35 -0.72
N THR A 61 7.38 5.33 -0.49
CA THR A 61 6.91 3.96 -0.25
C THR A 61 6.09 3.86 1.04
N TYR A 62 6.46 4.60 2.10
CA TYR A 62 5.65 4.75 3.32
C TYR A 62 4.23 5.27 3.03
N ALA A 63 4.04 6.11 2.02
CA ALA A 63 2.71 6.65 1.68
C ALA A 63 1.70 5.60 1.19
N TYR A 64 2.16 4.37 0.87
CA TYR A 64 1.28 3.25 0.55
C TYR A 64 0.77 2.49 1.78
N MET A 65 1.28 2.78 2.98
CA MET A 65 0.78 2.17 4.22
C MET A 65 -0.67 2.55 4.48
N TYR A 66 -1.42 1.62 5.09
CA TYR A 66 -2.83 1.84 5.33
C TYR A 66 -3.05 2.97 6.33
N TYR A 67 -3.67 4.05 5.84
CA TYR A 67 -4.23 5.08 6.69
C TYR A 67 -5.65 4.66 7.09
N GLY A 68 -5.85 4.38 8.38
CA GLY A 68 -7.06 3.81 8.97
C GLY A 68 -8.30 4.71 8.98
N ILE A 69 -8.21 5.89 8.38
CA ILE A 69 -9.33 6.83 8.25
C ILE A 69 -9.57 7.10 6.76
N PRO A 70 -10.81 7.03 6.27
CA PRO A 70 -11.14 7.49 4.92
C PRO A 70 -10.98 9.02 4.88
N TYR A 71 -9.88 9.51 4.29
CA TYR A 71 -9.57 10.94 4.25
C TYR A 71 -9.79 11.58 2.87
N TYR A 72 -10.02 10.79 1.83
CA TYR A 72 -10.12 11.27 0.45
C TYR A 72 -11.17 10.50 -0.33
N TRP A 73 -12.08 11.23 -0.98
CA TRP A 73 -13.12 10.68 -1.85
C TRP A 73 -12.74 10.89 -3.33
N ASP A 74 -12.23 9.86 -4.00
CA ASP A 74 -11.77 9.94 -5.40
C ASP A 74 -12.67 9.25 -6.43
N GLY A 75 -13.90 8.90 -6.07
CA GLY A 75 -14.81 8.14 -6.94
C GLY A 75 -14.45 6.66 -7.09
N GLY A 76 -13.26 6.21 -6.66
CA GLY A 76 -12.84 4.81 -6.56
C GLY A 76 -13.13 4.15 -5.20
N VAL A 77 -13.78 4.86 -4.27
CA VAL A 77 -13.79 4.63 -2.81
C VAL A 77 -14.62 3.43 -2.33
N ALA A 78 -15.20 2.64 -3.22
CA ALA A 78 -15.86 1.38 -2.83
C ALA A 78 -14.93 0.47 -1.99
N VAL A 79 -13.60 0.63 -2.14
CA VAL A 79 -12.57 -0.27 -1.62
C VAL A 79 -12.43 -0.29 -0.08
N LYS A 80 -12.70 0.82 0.59
CA LYS A 80 -12.64 0.91 2.07
C LYS A 80 -14.02 0.85 2.68
N MET A 81 -14.77 -0.21 2.38
CA MET A 81 -16.17 -0.33 2.79
C MET A 81 -17.01 0.90 2.43
N ASN A 82 -16.70 1.55 1.30
CA ASN A 82 -17.28 2.80 0.87
C ASN A 82 -17.31 3.90 1.95
N THR A 83 -16.14 4.26 2.50
CA THR A 83 -15.94 5.17 3.65
C THR A 83 -16.35 4.63 5.02
N GLY A 84 -16.74 3.36 5.09
CA GLY A 84 -16.76 2.64 6.36
C GLY A 84 -15.34 2.44 6.92
N VAL A 85 -15.27 2.05 8.18
CA VAL A 85 -14.03 1.59 8.81
C VAL A 85 -14.26 0.19 9.38
N PHE A 86 -13.25 -0.66 9.34
CA PHE A 86 -13.38 -2.04 9.83
C PHE A 86 -13.91 -2.11 11.27
N GLU A 87 -13.53 -1.14 12.12
CA GLU A 87 -13.98 -1.03 13.50
C GLU A 87 -15.51 -0.88 13.66
N THR A 88 -16.23 -0.37 12.65
CA THR A 88 -17.71 -0.30 12.69
C THR A 88 -18.40 -1.65 12.49
N LEU A 89 -17.64 -2.71 12.17
CA LEU A 89 -18.15 -4.09 12.21
C LEU A 89 -18.18 -4.67 13.62
N SER A 90 -17.51 -4.02 14.58
CA SER A 90 -17.62 -4.33 16.00
C SER A 90 -18.76 -3.54 16.65
N ASP A 91 -19.07 -3.88 17.89
CA ASP A 91 -20.00 -3.14 18.75
C ASP A 91 -19.40 -1.84 19.32
N CYS A 92 -18.12 -1.57 19.08
CA CYS A 92 -17.42 -0.40 19.63
C CYS A 92 -17.69 0.89 18.85
N TRP A 93 -18.09 0.79 17.58
CA TRP A 93 -18.35 1.93 16.70
C TRP A 93 -19.59 1.71 15.86
N HIS A 94 -20.30 2.79 15.54
CA HIS A 94 -21.47 2.74 14.67
C HIS A 94 -21.38 3.77 13.55
N SER A 95 -21.58 3.34 12.31
CA SER A 95 -21.64 4.25 11.18
C SER A 95 -23.04 4.83 10.99
N HIS A 96 -23.13 6.16 10.98
CA HIS A 96 -24.36 6.87 10.59
C HIS A 96 -24.41 7.18 9.09
N ASN A 97 -23.44 6.69 8.33
CA ASN A 97 -23.38 6.93 6.90
C ASN A 97 -24.22 5.90 6.14
N SER A 98 -25.45 6.26 5.74
CA SER A 98 -26.41 5.32 5.14
C SER A 98 -25.98 4.71 3.81
N TRP A 99 -24.98 5.30 3.14
CA TRP A 99 -24.51 4.85 1.83
C TRP A 99 -23.17 4.11 1.89
N ASP A 100 -22.59 3.91 3.07
CA ASP A 100 -21.41 3.06 3.19
C ASP A 100 -21.74 1.57 3.00
N ASP A 101 -20.72 0.76 2.72
CA ASP A 101 -20.95 -0.67 2.48
C ASP A 101 -21.13 -1.44 3.79
N VAL A 102 -20.77 -0.87 4.95
CA VAL A 102 -21.10 -1.41 6.27
C VAL A 102 -22.63 -1.57 6.39
N ASN A 103 -23.37 -0.49 6.15
CA ASN A 103 -24.83 -0.48 6.23
C ASN A 103 -25.52 -1.19 5.05
N ARG A 104 -24.93 -1.14 3.86
CA ARG A 104 -25.54 -1.73 2.64
C ARG A 104 -25.30 -3.24 2.50
N LEU A 105 -24.13 -3.74 2.90
CA LEU A 105 -23.70 -5.11 2.63
C LEU A 105 -23.51 -5.92 3.93
N TYR A 106 -22.88 -5.36 4.96
CA TYR A 106 -22.51 -6.12 6.15
C TYR A 106 -23.65 -6.28 7.16
N TYR A 107 -24.22 -5.19 7.65
CA TYR A 107 -25.33 -5.24 8.62
C TYR A 107 -26.56 -6.02 8.14
N PRO A 108 -27.01 -5.90 6.88
CA PRO A 108 -28.12 -6.71 6.38
C PRO A 108 -27.71 -8.14 5.96
N GLY A 109 -26.42 -8.47 5.99
CA GLY A 109 -25.91 -9.77 5.52
C GLY A 109 -26.04 -9.98 3.99
N ALA A 110 -25.99 -8.89 3.22
CA ALA A 110 -26.17 -8.91 1.76
C ALA A 110 -24.85 -9.08 0.97
N TYR A 111 -23.71 -9.15 1.66
CA TYR A 111 -22.40 -9.29 1.02
C TYR A 111 -22.25 -10.62 0.26
N VAL A 112 -21.86 -10.55 -1.01
CA VAL A 112 -21.63 -11.70 -1.88
C VAL A 112 -20.26 -11.65 -2.59
N PRO A 113 -19.75 -12.79 -3.09
CA PRO A 113 -18.55 -12.78 -3.93
C PRO A 113 -18.73 -11.87 -5.15
N GLY A 114 -17.82 -10.90 -5.31
CA GLY A 114 -17.85 -9.88 -6.37
C GLY A 114 -18.17 -8.47 -5.87
N ASP A 115 -18.72 -8.35 -4.66
CA ASP A 115 -18.88 -7.05 -4.01
C ASP A 115 -17.52 -6.42 -3.69
N ARG A 116 -17.48 -5.08 -3.77
CA ARG A 116 -16.27 -4.29 -3.54
C ARG A 116 -16.16 -3.73 -2.12
N GLY A 117 -17.16 -3.99 -1.27
CA GLY A 117 -17.23 -3.41 0.08
C GLY A 117 -16.25 -4.00 1.09
N LYS A 118 -15.54 -5.09 0.76
CA LYS A 118 -14.43 -5.60 1.58
C LYS A 118 -13.14 -4.87 1.23
N PHE A 119 -12.21 -4.79 2.18
CA PHE A 119 -10.84 -4.34 1.92
C PHE A 119 -10.30 -5.04 0.67
N GLY A 120 -10.10 -4.26 -0.38
CA GLY A 120 -9.95 -4.80 -1.72
C GLY A 120 -8.59 -5.42 -1.99
N TYR A 121 -8.61 -6.60 -2.61
CA TYR A 121 -7.39 -7.35 -2.91
C TYR A 121 -6.45 -6.60 -3.87
N THR A 122 -6.98 -5.92 -4.89
CA THR A 122 -6.16 -5.30 -5.97
C THR A 122 -6.09 -3.77 -5.90
N ASN A 123 -6.93 -3.14 -5.09
CA ASN A 123 -7.21 -1.71 -5.17
C ASN A 123 -7.02 -0.96 -3.84
N GLU A 124 -6.38 -1.60 -2.86
CA GLU A 124 -5.97 -0.97 -1.60
C GLU A 124 -4.51 -0.48 -1.62
N ARG A 125 -3.87 -0.46 -2.78
CA ARG A 125 -2.44 -0.11 -2.96
C ARG A 125 -1.47 -1.02 -2.19
N VAL A 126 -1.90 -2.24 -1.86
CA VAL A 126 -1.06 -3.21 -1.14
C VAL A 126 0.07 -3.66 -2.05
N TRP A 127 -0.26 -4.20 -3.22
CA TRP A 127 0.71 -4.72 -4.18
C TRP A 127 1.62 -3.63 -4.74
N GLU A 128 1.11 -2.42 -4.92
CA GLU A 128 1.89 -1.24 -5.30
C GLU A 128 2.92 -0.88 -4.23
N GLY A 129 2.52 -0.91 -2.95
CA GLY A 129 3.44 -0.73 -1.82
C GLY A 129 4.50 -1.83 -1.72
N VAL A 130 4.09 -3.10 -1.84
CA VAL A 130 5.00 -4.26 -1.85
C VAL A 130 5.99 -4.18 -3.00
N ARG A 131 5.52 -3.88 -4.22
CA ARG A 131 6.38 -3.72 -5.40
C ARG A 131 7.34 -2.55 -5.22
N SER A 132 6.86 -1.41 -4.70
CA SER A 132 7.71 -0.24 -4.43
C SER A 132 8.82 -0.60 -3.44
N ALA A 133 8.50 -1.29 -2.35
CA ALA A 133 9.49 -1.75 -1.38
C ALA A 133 10.50 -2.72 -1.99
N TYR A 134 10.08 -3.68 -2.84
CA TYR A 134 11.02 -4.57 -3.51
C TYR A 134 11.93 -3.85 -4.51
N ILE A 135 11.41 -2.88 -5.27
CA ILE A 135 12.26 -2.03 -6.13
C ILE A 135 13.32 -1.32 -5.30
N PHE A 136 12.96 -0.82 -4.12
CA PHE A 136 13.94 -0.22 -3.22
C PHE A 136 15.00 -1.24 -2.77
N LEU A 137 14.57 -2.39 -2.25
CA LEU A 137 15.47 -3.46 -1.78
C LEU A 137 16.45 -3.94 -2.87
N GLU A 138 16.00 -4.04 -4.11
CA GLU A 138 16.79 -4.51 -5.26
C GLU A 138 17.82 -3.48 -5.77
N ASN A 139 17.72 -2.21 -5.35
CA ASN A 139 18.51 -1.13 -5.95
C ASN A 139 19.26 -0.24 -4.95
N VAL A 140 18.86 -0.16 -3.68
CA VAL A 140 19.50 0.69 -2.66
C VAL A 140 21.01 0.43 -2.51
N ASP A 141 21.46 -0.80 -2.70
CA ASP A 141 22.88 -1.15 -2.59
C ASP A 141 23.74 -0.47 -3.68
N LYS A 142 23.13 -0.12 -4.83
CA LYS A 142 23.79 0.57 -5.95
C LYS A 142 23.99 2.07 -5.69
N THR A 143 23.38 2.62 -4.65
CA THR A 143 23.45 4.06 -4.36
C THR A 143 24.84 4.47 -3.86
N PRO A 144 25.52 5.39 -4.56
CA PRO A 144 26.79 5.94 -4.09
C PRO A 144 26.57 6.87 -2.90
N ASP A 145 27.65 7.17 -2.16
CA ASP A 145 27.67 8.19 -1.10
C ASP A 145 26.61 7.99 0.02
N MET A 146 26.27 6.72 0.29
CA MET A 146 25.38 6.33 1.38
C MET A 146 26.05 5.24 2.22
N GLU A 147 26.10 5.47 3.53
CA GLU A 147 26.72 4.56 4.50
C GLU A 147 26.01 3.20 4.51
N GLU A 148 26.78 2.13 4.66
CA GLU A 148 26.22 0.76 4.67
C GLU A 148 25.25 0.54 5.84
N SER A 149 25.52 1.17 6.99
CA SER A 149 24.60 1.16 8.14
C SER A 149 23.27 1.84 7.83
N GLU A 150 23.29 2.95 7.08
CA GLU A 150 22.08 3.62 6.62
C GLU A 150 21.32 2.74 5.63
N LYS A 151 22.00 2.18 4.62
CA LYS A 151 21.38 1.24 3.65
C LYS A 151 20.70 0.07 4.36
N ASN A 152 21.36 -0.54 5.33
CA ASN A 152 20.79 -1.67 6.09
C ASN A 152 19.58 -1.28 6.93
N ARG A 153 19.60 -0.09 7.55
CA ARG A 153 18.42 0.45 8.24
C ARG A 153 17.26 0.68 7.27
N LEU A 154 17.51 1.34 6.14
CA LEU A 154 16.46 1.63 5.14
C LEU A 154 15.90 0.34 4.50
N LYS A 155 16.74 -0.68 4.27
CA LYS A 155 16.29 -2.02 3.85
C LYS A 155 15.37 -2.66 4.89
N ALA A 156 15.71 -2.54 6.17
CA ALA A 156 14.87 -3.05 7.25
C ALA A 156 13.51 -2.33 7.35
N GLU A 157 13.49 -1.00 7.17
CA GLU A 157 12.25 -0.22 7.07
C GLU A 157 11.38 -0.71 5.90
N ALA A 158 11.96 -0.94 4.72
CA ALA A 158 11.23 -1.45 3.55
C ALA A 158 10.61 -2.84 3.82
N LYS A 159 11.32 -3.75 4.51
CA LYS A 159 10.78 -5.05 4.94
C LYS A 159 9.60 -4.91 5.90
N CYS A 160 9.67 -3.96 6.85
CA CYS A 160 8.55 -3.67 7.74
C CYS A 160 7.32 -3.15 6.98
N ILE A 161 7.52 -2.31 5.95
CA ILE A 161 6.43 -1.87 5.08
C ILE A 161 5.80 -3.08 4.39
N ILE A 162 6.58 -3.99 3.79
CA ILE A 162 6.05 -5.19 3.14
C ILE A 162 5.21 -6.01 4.13
N ALA A 163 5.76 -6.32 5.32
CA ALA A 163 5.04 -7.07 6.34
C ALA A 163 3.74 -6.38 6.79
N SER A 164 3.76 -5.05 6.97
CA SER A 164 2.57 -4.28 7.32
C SER A 164 1.50 -4.36 6.24
N ARG A 165 1.88 -4.23 4.96
CA ARG A 165 0.95 -4.29 3.83
C ARG A 165 0.36 -5.68 3.63
N TYR A 166 1.17 -6.73 3.79
CA TYR A 166 0.68 -8.11 3.82
C TYR A 166 -0.30 -8.32 4.97
N PHE A 167 0.02 -7.82 6.17
CA PHE A 167 -0.87 -7.96 7.32
C PHE A 167 -2.21 -7.26 7.10
N ASP A 168 -2.20 -6.12 6.39
CA ASP A 168 -3.44 -5.44 6.04
C ASP A 168 -4.38 -6.34 5.24
N MET A 169 -3.87 -7.10 4.26
CA MET A 169 -4.66 -8.09 3.50
C MET A 169 -4.93 -9.38 4.26
N PHE A 170 -3.96 -9.88 5.03
CA PHE A 170 -4.04 -11.14 5.75
C PHE A 170 -5.26 -11.18 6.68
N ARG A 171 -5.57 -10.06 7.34
CA ARG A 171 -6.76 -9.94 8.21
C ARG A 171 -8.08 -10.18 7.50
N HIS A 172 -8.12 -9.94 6.20
CA HIS A 172 -9.31 -10.08 5.39
C HIS A 172 -9.34 -11.39 4.62
N TYR A 173 -8.19 -11.88 4.17
CA TYR A 173 -8.12 -13.00 3.23
C TYR A 173 -7.46 -14.26 3.80
N GLY A 174 -6.77 -14.21 4.95
CA GLY A 174 -5.93 -15.32 5.38
C GLY A 174 -4.73 -15.47 4.45
N GLY A 175 -4.46 -16.67 3.97
CA GLY A 175 -3.34 -16.99 3.08
C GLY A 175 -3.30 -16.13 1.81
N LEU A 176 -2.11 -15.69 1.41
CA LEU A 176 -1.83 -14.81 0.28
C LEU A 176 -0.73 -15.41 -0.61
N PRO A 177 -0.65 -15.02 -1.90
CA PRO A 177 0.53 -15.31 -2.71
C PRO A 177 1.78 -14.64 -2.13
N ILE A 178 2.90 -15.35 -2.11
CA ILE A 178 4.15 -14.87 -1.52
C ILE A 178 5.04 -14.25 -2.60
N VAL A 179 4.89 -12.95 -2.80
CA VAL A 179 5.70 -12.15 -3.73
C VAL A 179 7.00 -11.74 -3.05
N LYS A 180 8.15 -12.15 -3.62
CA LYS A 180 9.49 -11.90 -3.06
C LYS A 180 10.39 -10.98 -3.90
N ASN A 181 9.84 -10.37 -4.94
CA ASN A 181 10.57 -9.52 -5.88
C ASN A 181 9.65 -8.51 -6.55
N SER A 182 10.25 -7.53 -7.23
CA SER A 182 9.52 -6.63 -8.11
C SER A 182 9.28 -7.27 -9.47
N TYR A 183 8.05 -7.15 -9.97
CA TYR A 183 7.72 -7.52 -11.35
C TYR A 183 8.11 -6.39 -12.30
N SER A 184 8.81 -6.77 -13.38
CA SER A 184 9.31 -5.91 -14.45
C SER A 184 8.26 -5.59 -15.52
N GLY A 185 7.24 -6.43 -15.66
CA GLY A 185 6.26 -6.32 -16.75
C GLY A 185 6.65 -7.13 -17.99
N THR A 186 7.83 -7.76 -17.98
CA THR A 186 8.32 -8.70 -19.00
C THR A 186 8.69 -10.07 -18.41
N ASP A 187 8.24 -10.35 -17.19
CA ASP A 187 8.55 -11.59 -16.49
C ASP A 187 7.87 -12.78 -17.17
N ALA A 188 8.50 -13.96 -17.07
CA ALA A 188 8.04 -15.17 -17.73
C ALA A 188 6.67 -15.65 -17.23
N THR A 189 6.34 -15.34 -15.98
CA THR A 189 5.04 -15.63 -15.36
C THR A 189 4.69 -14.59 -14.30
N TYR A 190 3.38 -14.40 -14.12
CA TYR A 190 2.78 -13.65 -13.00
C TYR A 190 1.83 -14.52 -12.19
N GLU A 191 1.81 -15.82 -12.48
CA GLU A 191 0.95 -16.79 -11.80
C GLU A 191 1.64 -17.24 -10.51
N GLU A 192 1.30 -16.56 -9.41
CA GLU A 192 1.67 -17.00 -8.07
C GLU A 192 0.45 -17.61 -7.38
N PRO A 193 0.50 -18.90 -7.01
CA PRO A 193 -0.60 -19.52 -6.29
C PRO A 193 -0.77 -18.88 -4.91
N ARG A 194 -2.00 -18.89 -4.43
CA ARG A 194 -2.31 -18.45 -3.07
C ARG A 194 -1.71 -19.44 -2.06
N GLY A 195 -0.82 -18.93 -1.22
CA GLY A 195 -0.24 -19.68 -0.12
C GLY A 195 -1.23 -19.94 1.01
N THR A 196 -0.79 -20.76 1.96
CA THR A 196 -1.49 -21.05 3.21
C THR A 196 -1.45 -19.88 4.19
N VAL A 197 -2.28 -19.95 5.23
CA VAL A 197 -2.22 -19.02 6.37
C VAL A 197 -0.84 -19.07 7.02
N GLU A 198 -0.28 -20.26 7.21
CA GLU A 198 1.03 -20.47 7.81
C GLU A 198 2.15 -19.83 6.98
N GLU A 199 2.25 -20.13 5.69
CA GLU A 199 3.26 -19.55 4.80
C GLU A 199 3.22 -18.01 4.78
N THR A 200 2.01 -17.45 4.84
CA THR A 200 1.83 -15.99 4.86
C THR A 200 2.28 -15.38 6.18
N VAL A 201 1.98 -16.02 7.31
CA VAL A 201 2.45 -15.58 8.63
C VAL A 201 3.96 -15.69 8.75
N ASP A 202 4.53 -16.81 8.31
CA ASP A 202 5.98 -17.05 8.33
C ASP A 202 6.73 -16.04 7.48
N PHE A 203 6.18 -15.70 6.32
CA PHE A 203 6.74 -14.66 5.47
C PHE A 203 6.76 -13.29 6.15
N MET A 204 5.66 -12.87 6.76
CA MET A 204 5.60 -11.58 7.46
C MET A 204 6.52 -11.56 8.68
N VAL A 205 6.53 -12.62 9.49
CA VAL A 205 7.35 -12.73 10.70
C VAL A 205 8.84 -12.75 10.33
N GLY A 206 9.24 -13.52 9.31
CA GLY A 206 10.63 -13.55 8.85
C GLY A 206 11.13 -12.19 8.37
N LEU A 207 10.31 -11.44 7.63
CA LEU A 207 10.65 -10.07 7.23
C LEU A 207 10.90 -9.16 8.43
N LEU A 208 10.10 -9.30 9.49
CA LEU A 208 10.21 -8.48 10.71
C LEU A 208 11.41 -8.89 11.56
N ASP A 209 11.73 -10.18 11.66
CA ASP A 209 12.91 -10.68 12.36
C ASP A 209 14.20 -10.20 11.68
N GLU A 210 14.26 -10.27 10.34
CA GLU A 210 15.36 -9.73 9.56
C GLU A 210 15.49 -8.19 9.72
N ALA A 211 14.35 -7.49 9.78
CA ALA A 211 14.33 -6.04 9.93
C ALA A 211 14.78 -5.60 11.34
N ALA A 212 14.26 -6.24 12.39
CA ALA A 212 14.53 -5.90 13.79
C ALA A 212 16.02 -5.93 14.16
N SER A 213 16.82 -6.73 13.43
CA SER A 213 18.28 -6.81 13.62
C SER A 213 19.04 -5.54 13.17
N ASN A 214 18.44 -4.73 12.29
CA ASN A 214 19.08 -3.56 11.68
C ASN A 214 18.36 -2.23 12.01
N LEU A 215 17.26 -2.28 12.77
CA LEU A 215 16.55 -1.09 13.20
C LEU A 215 17.02 -0.63 14.59
N PRO A 216 17.13 0.69 14.81
CA PRO A 216 17.38 1.21 16.15
C PRO A 216 16.11 1.07 17.01
N TRP A 217 16.28 0.97 18.34
CA TRP A 217 15.15 0.89 19.28
C TRP A 217 14.26 2.13 19.23
N THR A 218 14.88 3.30 19.08
CA THR A 218 14.25 4.61 18.93
C THR A 218 14.96 5.39 17.84
N VAL A 219 14.27 6.36 17.25
CA VAL A 219 14.82 7.29 16.28
C VAL A 219 14.80 8.71 16.85
N GLU A 220 15.64 9.59 16.30
CA GLU A 220 15.60 11.01 16.63
C GLU A 220 14.35 11.68 16.05
N GLU A 221 13.98 12.85 16.57
CA GLU A 221 12.77 13.59 16.18
C GLU A 221 12.69 13.88 14.67
N ALA A 222 13.82 14.16 14.02
CA ALA A 222 13.87 14.38 12.57
C ALA A 222 13.47 13.14 11.74
N TRP A 223 13.52 11.95 12.35
CA TRP A 223 13.15 10.67 11.77
C TRP A 223 11.87 10.10 12.40
N ASP A 224 11.08 10.92 13.07
CA ASP A 224 9.82 10.47 13.66
C ASP A 224 8.85 9.93 12.59
N GLY A 225 8.03 8.95 12.98
CA GLY A 225 7.15 8.20 12.08
C GLY A 225 7.81 7.09 11.26
N ARG A 226 9.11 6.85 11.42
CA ARG A 226 9.83 5.71 10.79
C ARG A 226 9.68 4.44 11.61
N PHE A 227 9.83 3.29 10.95
CA PHE A 227 9.90 2.01 11.65
C PHE A 227 11.14 1.95 12.56
N THR A 228 10.91 1.58 13.81
CA THR A 228 11.94 1.26 14.79
C THR A 228 11.93 -0.25 15.08
N LYS A 229 12.95 -0.74 15.80
CA LYS A 229 12.95 -2.12 16.28
C LYS A 229 11.71 -2.39 17.14
N ALA A 230 11.36 -1.46 18.03
CA ALA A 230 10.14 -1.59 18.84
C ALA A 230 8.88 -1.69 17.98
N ALA A 231 8.78 -0.92 16.89
CA ALA A 231 7.64 -0.99 15.97
C ALA A 231 7.60 -2.32 15.18
N ALA A 232 8.75 -2.84 14.74
CA ALA A 232 8.84 -4.13 14.05
C ALA A 232 8.40 -5.29 14.97
N GLU A 233 8.91 -5.32 16.20
CA GLU A 233 8.54 -6.32 17.23
C GLU A 233 7.04 -6.21 17.58
N ALA A 234 6.51 -5.00 17.75
CA ALA A 234 5.08 -4.79 18.02
C ALA A 234 4.20 -5.28 16.86
N LEU A 235 4.61 -5.05 15.61
CA LEU A 235 3.91 -5.56 14.44
C LEU A 235 3.97 -7.08 14.38
N LYS A 236 5.13 -7.69 14.69
CA LYS A 236 5.27 -9.16 14.80
C LYS A 236 4.32 -9.72 15.85
N CYS A 237 4.29 -9.16 17.05
CA CYS A 237 3.35 -9.56 18.09
C CYS A 237 1.90 -9.45 17.62
N LYS A 238 1.54 -8.35 16.93
CA LYS A 238 0.18 -8.14 16.40
C LYS A 238 -0.21 -9.22 15.39
N ILE A 239 0.70 -9.57 14.48
CA ILE A 239 0.49 -10.64 13.48
C ILE A 239 0.28 -11.99 14.18
N LEU A 240 1.18 -12.35 15.09
CA LEU A 240 1.14 -13.64 15.78
C LEU A 240 -0.12 -13.79 16.64
N LEU A 241 -0.51 -12.74 17.38
CA LEU A 241 -1.73 -12.76 18.17
C LEU A 241 -2.98 -12.89 17.30
N PHE A 242 -3.02 -12.20 16.17
CA PHE A 242 -4.14 -12.27 15.24
C PHE A 242 -4.22 -13.67 14.58
N ALA A 243 -3.10 -14.25 14.17
CA ALA A 243 -3.02 -15.60 13.62
C ALA A 243 -3.32 -16.70 14.65
N ALA A 244 -3.04 -16.46 15.94
CA ALA A 244 -3.38 -17.37 17.04
C ALA A 244 -4.83 -17.22 17.53
N SER A 245 -5.59 -16.26 17.01
CA SER A 245 -6.98 -16.04 17.40
C SER A 245 -7.90 -17.19 16.95
N PRO A 246 -9.09 -17.36 17.57
CA PRO A 246 -10.06 -18.39 17.18
C PRO A 246 -10.52 -18.34 15.72
N LEU A 247 -10.25 -17.23 15.01
CA LEU A 247 -10.55 -17.09 13.59
C LEU A 247 -9.73 -18.06 12.74
N PHE A 248 -8.46 -18.28 13.09
CA PHE A 248 -7.54 -19.15 12.35
C PHE A 248 -7.09 -20.38 13.14
N ASN A 249 -7.11 -20.28 14.48
CA ASN A 249 -6.61 -21.28 15.41
C ASN A 249 -7.76 -21.92 16.19
N SER A 250 -8.34 -22.97 15.62
CA SER A 250 -9.52 -23.66 16.13
C SER A 250 -9.52 -25.12 15.69
N GLU A 251 -10.33 -25.96 16.34
CA GLU A 251 -10.51 -27.37 15.97
C GLU A 251 -11.32 -27.54 14.67
N THR A 252 -12.18 -26.57 14.37
CA THR A 252 -13.03 -26.53 13.17
C THR A 252 -12.99 -25.14 12.54
N PRO A 253 -13.19 -24.99 11.22
CA PRO A 253 -13.12 -23.67 10.57
C PRO A 253 -14.20 -22.74 11.11
N CYS A 254 -13.88 -21.45 11.21
CA CYS A 254 -14.81 -20.44 11.73
C CYS A 254 -16.03 -20.20 10.83
N ALA A 255 -15.90 -20.55 9.54
CA ALA A 255 -16.93 -20.38 8.52
C ALA A 255 -16.76 -21.43 7.41
N GLY A 256 -17.88 -21.84 6.83
CA GLY A 256 -17.90 -22.87 5.80
C GLY A 256 -17.66 -24.28 6.36
N SER A 257 -17.42 -25.22 5.45
CA SER A 257 -17.07 -26.60 5.78
C SER A 257 -15.58 -26.87 5.61
N GLU A 258 -15.03 -27.89 6.26
CA GLU A 258 -13.63 -28.30 6.04
C GLU A 258 -13.36 -28.72 4.59
N ALA A 259 -14.37 -29.20 3.88
CA ALA A 259 -14.28 -29.61 2.48
C ALA A 259 -14.23 -28.42 1.50
N ASP A 260 -14.54 -27.20 1.95
CA ASP A 260 -14.45 -26.02 1.11
C ASP A 260 -12.99 -25.81 0.70
N ALA A 261 -12.73 -25.54 -0.57
CA ALA A 261 -11.36 -25.52 -1.11
C ALA A 261 -10.40 -24.60 -0.34
N ALA A 262 -10.87 -23.45 0.15
CA ALA A 262 -10.03 -22.54 0.95
C ALA A 262 -9.68 -23.11 2.34
N ASN A 263 -10.56 -23.92 2.94
CA ASN A 263 -10.34 -24.58 4.21
C ASN A 263 -9.48 -25.83 4.03
N ALA A 264 -9.78 -26.67 3.03
CA ALA A 264 -9.02 -27.86 2.70
C ALA A 264 -7.56 -27.56 2.30
N ASN A 265 -7.32 -26.42 1.64
CA ASN A 265 -5.98 -25.96 1.28
C ASN A 265 -5.31 -25.09 2.36
N HIS A 266 -5.88 -25.00 3.57
CA HIS A 266 -5.35 -24.22 4.70
C HIS A 266 -5.11 -22.72 4.36
N GLN A 267 -5.93 -22.16 3.48
CA GLN A 267 -5.81 -20.77 3.04
C GLN A 267 -6.68 -19.82 3.88
N ALA A 268 -7.74 -20.32 4.51
CA ALA A 268 -8.63 -19.52 5.36
C ALA A 268 -8.41 -19.74 6.87
N TRP A 269 -7.73 -20.83 7.24
CA TRP A 269 -7.40 -21.22 8.62
C TRP A 269 -6.25 -22.24 8.61
N TYR A 270 -5.73 -22.62 9.77
CA TYR A 270 -4.59 -23.53 9.86
C TYR A 270 -4.92 -25.03 9.77
N GLY A 271 -6.19 -25.41 9.96
CA GLY A 271 -6.60 -26.82 10.00
C GLY A 271 -6.57 -27.48 11.38
N ASP A 272 -6.02 -26.80 12.38
CA ASP A 272 -5.92 -27.30 13.76
C ASP A 272 -5.78 -26.19 14.80
N TYR A 273 -6.02 -26.56 16.06
CA TYR A 273 -5.75 -25.74 17.23
C TYR A 273 -4.37 -26.06 17.84
N LYS A 274 -3.58 -25.01 18.12
CA LYS A 274 -2.32 -25.07 18.87
C LYS A 274 -2.21 -23.90 19.84
N ALA A 275 -2.00 -24.17 21.12
CA ALA A 275 -1.90 -23.12 22.15
C ALA A 275 -0.63 -22.27 22.02
N GLU A 276 0.44 -22.84 21.45
CA GLU A 276 1.77 -22.24 21.34
C GLU A 276 1.97 -21.46 20.04
N ARG A 277 0.93 -21.34 19.18
CA ARG A 277 1.06 -20.73 17.84
C ARG A 277 1.57 -19.29 17.84
N TRP A 278 1.41 -18.58 18.96
CA TRP A 278 1.92 -17.21 19.15
C TRP A 278 3.38 -17.15 19.62
N GLN A 279 4.01 -18.27 19.98
CA GLN A 279 5.37 -18.34 20.53
C GLN A 279 6.39 -18.50 19.39
N ARG A 280 6.70 -17.40 18.69
CA ARG A 280 7.67 -17.36 17.58
C ARG A 280 8.44 -16.04 17.56
#